data_AF-A0A1F5XW12-F1
#
_entry.id   AF-A0A1F5XW12-F1
#
_cell.length_a   1.000
_cell.length_b   1.000
_cell.length_c   1.000
_cell.angle_alpha   90.00
_cell.angle_beta   90.00
_cell.angle_gamma   90.00
#
_symmetry.space_group_name_H-M   'P 1'
#
loop_
_entity.id
_entity.type
_entity.pdbx_description
1 polymer ?
#
loop_
_entity_poly.entity_id
_entity_poly.type
_entity_poly.pdbx_seq_one_letter_code
_entity_poly.pdbx_strand_id
1 'polypeptide(L)'
;MKKALKFFFIFLAAVAAIYVVLVIIRMFHFYNLDKTNEQVVKIHNTKLTMDDVIGKNLPPDPGAEADKTIQGIDTNKNGIRDDVELAIFKAYPDSAKTRAVLLQYALALQMEAVQKVVNVGVVGEIANKQDRAFFCVAKIIPGDGESSVFVAIEKYGKFISDKQFNTEERKTAHKHFYSYLKSGRIDDSISCDIELLSLAD
;
A
#
# COMPACT_ATOMS: atom_id res chain seq x y z
N MET A 1 -54.21 38.28 -1.23
CA MET A 1 -53.14 38.14 -2.24
C MET A 1 -51.73 38.43 -1.72
N LYS A 2 -51.41 39.60 -1.15
CA LYS A 2 -50.02 39.95 -0.73
C LYS A 2 -49.38 38.98 0.29
N LYS A 3 -50.14 38.45 1.25
CA LYS A 3 -49.64 37.47 2.24
C LYS A 3 -49.28 36.12 1.60
N ALA A 4 -50.14 35.60 0.73
CA ALA A 4 -49.88 34.34 0.00
C ALA A 4 -48.65 34.44 -0.90
N LEU A 5 -48.48 35.58 -1.58
CA LEU A 5 -47.30 35.86 -2.40
C LEU A 5 -46.01 35.92 -1.55
N LYS A 6 -46.07 36.51 -0.36
CA LYS A 6 -44.93 36.52 0.58
C LYS A 6 -44.55 35.10 1.05
N PHE A 7 -45.53 34.26 1.37
CA PHE A 7 -45.27 32.86 1.73
C PHE A 7 -44.66 32.06 0.57
N PHE A 8 -45.12 32.29 -0.66
CA PHE A 8 -44.55 31.67 -1.86
C PHE A 8 -43.08 32.04 -2.06
N PHE A 9 -42.72 33.31 -1.92
CA PHE A 9 -41.31 33.73 -2.02
C PHE A 9 -40.43 33.21 -0.88
N ILE A 10 -40.95 33.11 0.35
CA ILE A 10 -40.23 32.49 1.47
C ILE A 10 -39.97 31.01 1.19
N PHE A 11 -40.97 30.29 0.66
CA PHE A 11 -40.83 28.89 0.27
C PHE A 11 -39.78 28.71 -0.84
N LEU A 12 -39.85 29.53 -1.90
CA LEU A 12 -38.84 29.51 -2.98
C LEU A 12 -37.43 29.79 -2.46
N ALA A 13 -37.26 30.78 -1.58
CA ALA A 13 -35.97 31.08 -0.97
C ALA A 13 -35.44 29.91 -0.13
N ALA A 14 -36.32 29.23 0.63
CA ALA A 14 -35.95 28.05 1.40
C ALA A 14 -35.52 26.88 0.50
N VAL A 15 -36.25 26.62 -0.59
CA VAL A 15 -35.87 25.59 -1.59
C VAL A 15 -34.53 25.93 -2.24
N ALA A 16 -34.30 27.18 -2.62
CA ALA A 16 -33.03 27.63 -3.17
C ALA A 16 -31.88 27.46 -2.17
N ALA A 17 -32.09 27.79 -0.90
CA ALA A 17 -31.10 27.59 0.16
C ALA A 17 -30.76 26.11 0.36
N ILE A 18 -31.76 25.23 0.40
CA ILE A 18 -31.56 23.78 0.51
C ILE A 18 -30.78 23.26 -0.70
N TYR A 19 -31.12 23.71 -1.92
CA TYR A 19 -30.40 23.33 -3.13
C TYR A 19 -28.93 23.75 -3.07
N VAL A 20 -28.62 24.98 -2.65
CA VAL A 20 -27.25 25.47 -2.47
C VAL A 20 -26.48 24.61 -1.45
N VAL A 21 -27.10 24.25 -0.32
CA VAL A 21 -26.49 23.37 0.68
C VAL A 21 -26.18 21.99 0.09
N LEU A 22 -27.11 21.40 -0.66
CA LEU A 22 -26.89 20.10 -1.34
C LEU A 22 -25.76 20.18 -2.37
N VAL A 23 -25.66 21.28 -3.13
CA VAL A 23 -24.56 21.49 -4.07
C VAL A 23 -23.22 21.58 -3.35
N ILE A 24 -23.15 22.29 -2.22
CA ILE A 24 -21.91 22.38 -1.41
C ILE A 24 -21.52 21.01 -0.87
N ILE A 25 -22.44 20.25 -0.27
CA ILE A 25 -22.19 18.88 0.23
C ILE A 25 -21.68 17.99 -0.91
N ARG A 26 -22.33 18.05 -2.07
CA ARG A 26 -21.95 17.29 -3.26
C ARG A 26 -20.55 17.68 -3.73
N MET A 27 -20.21 18.96 -3.76
CA MET A 27 -18.90 19.45 -4.16
C MET A 27 -17.79 18.91 -3.26
N PHE A 28 -17.96 18.94 -1.93
CA PHE A 28 -17.00 18.35 -0.99
C PHE A 28 -16.87 16.83 -1.16
N HIS A 29 -17.98 16.12 -1.40
CA HIS A 29 -17.95 14.68 -1.67
C HIS A 29 -17.13 14.34 -2.92
N PHE A 30 -17.37 15.03 -4.05
CA PHE A 30 -16.62 14.79 -5.29
C PHE A 30 -15.14 15.19 -5.16
N TYR A 31 -14.83 16.30 -4.49
CA TYR A 31 -13.44 16.69 -4.21
C TYR A 31 -12.68 15.60 -3.44
N ASN A 32 -13.30 15.03 -2.40
CA ASN A 32 -12.71 13.93 -1.65
C ASN A 32 -12.56 12.66 -2.50
N LEU A 33 -13.53 12.37 -3.37
CA LEU A 33 -13.47 11.23 -4.29
C LEU A 33 -12.29 11.37 -5.26
N ASP A 34 -12.11 12.55 -5.86
CA ASP A 34 -11.00 12.82 -6.79
C ASP A 34 -9.64 12.62 -6.12
N LYS A 35 -9.46 13.16 -4.90
CA LYS A 35 -8.23 12.96 -4.11
C LYS A 35 -7.97 11.50 -3.75
N THR A 36 -9.03 10.74 -3.51
CA THR A 36 -8.93 9.29 -3.29
C THR A 36 -8.43 8.61 -4.55
N ASN A 37 -9.09 8.86 -5.68
CA ASN A 37 -8.76 8.24 -6.96
C ASN A 37 -7.32 8.56 -7.40
N GLU A 38 -6.88 9.81 -7.27
CA GLU A 38 -5.49 10.21 -7.53
C GLU A 38 -4.49 9.38 -6.71
N GLN A 39 -4.77 9.20 -5.42
CA GLN A 39 -3.89 8.44 -4.51
C GLN A 39 -3.94 6.93 -4.80
N VAL A 40 -5.11 6.39 -5.15
CA VAL A 40 -5.27 4.97 -5.53
C VAL A 40 -4.52 4.67 -6.83
N VAL A 41 -4.62 5.55 -7.84
CA VAL A 41 -3.83 5.43 -9.07
C VAL A 41 -2.33 5.42 -8.77
N LYS A 42 -1.86 6.29 -7.87
CA LYS A 42 -0.47 6.28 -7.43
C LYS A 42 -0.05 4.95 -6.78
N ILE A 43 -0.88 4.42 -5.88
CA ILE A 43 -0.65 3.11 -5.24
C ILE A 43 -0.61 1.98 -6.27
N HIS A 44 -1.52 2.00 -7.24
CA HIS A 44 -1.58 0.97 -8.28
C HIS A 44 -0.37 1.03 -9.23
N ASN A 45 0.14 2.23 -9.52
CA ASN A 45 1.32 2.45 -10.36
C ASN A 45 2.65 2.23 -9.62
N THR A 46 2.65 2.23 -8.29
CA THR A 46 3.85 1.88 -7.51
C THR A 46 3.99 0.36 -7.54
N LYS A 47 4.94 -0.12 -8.33
CA LYS A 47 5.20 -1.55 -8.60
C LYS A 47 6.69 -1.79 -8.73
N LEU A 48 7.09 -3.02 -8.45
CA LEU A 48 8.47 -3.47 -8.65
C LEU A 48 8.80 -3.55 -10.15
N THR A 49 10.04 -3.22 -10.51
CA THR A 49 10.57 -3.43 -11.86
C THR A 49 11.55 -4.59 -11.90
N MET A 50 11.85 -5.10 -13.10
CA MET A 50 12.83 -6.17 -13.26
C MET A 50 14.25 -5.72 -12.86
N ASP A 51 14.58 -4.44 -13.07
CA ASP A 51 15.88 -3.86 -12.69
C ASP A 51 16.09 -3.90 -11.16
N ASP A 52 15.01 -3.75 -10.38
CA ASP A 52 15.05 -3.87 -8.92
C ASP A 52 15.32 -5.32 -8.49
N VAL A 53 14.67 -6.31 -9.13
CA VAL A 53 14.81 -7.74 -8.80
C VAL A 53 16.23 -8.27 -9.03
N ILE A 54 16.85 -7.86 -10.13
CA ILE A 54 18.21 -8.28 -10.49
C ILE A 54 19.30 -7.45 -9.80
N GLY A 55 18.91 -6.39 -9.07
CA GLY A 55 19.82 -5.58 -8.28
C GLY A 55 20.67 -4.62 -9.13
N LYS A 56 20.17 -4.20 -10.29
CA LYS A 56 20.89 -3.29 -11.19
C LYS A 56 21.14 -1.92 -10.55
N ASN A 57 20.21 -1.47 -9.70
CA ASN A 57 20.24 -0.17 -9.04
C ASN A 57 20.24 -0.32 -7.51
N LEU A 58 21.01 -1.29 -6.98
CA LEU A 58 21.11 -1.50 -5.53
C LEU A 58 21.60 -0.24 -4.83
N PRO A 59 20.94 0.19 -3.74
CA PRO A 59 21.35 1.37 -3.00
C PRO A 59 22.60 1.09 -2.16
N PRO A 60 23.36 2.13 -1.75
CA PRO A 60 24.41 1.98 -0.74
C PRO A 60 23.80 1.64 0.63
N ASP A 61 24.59 1.04 1.52
CA ASP A 61 24.16 0.77 2.90
C ASP A 61 23.90 2.09 3.65
N PRO A 62 22.66 2.35 4.11
CA PRO A 62 22.33 3.58 4.85
C PRO A 62 22.91 3.60 6.27
N GLY A 63 23.39 2.47 6.81
CA GLY A 63 23.94 2.38 8.16
C GLY A 63 22.99 2.91 9.22
N ALA A 64 23.50 3.77 10.11
CA ALA A 64 22.70 4.37 11.19
C ALA A 64 21.63 5.36 10.69
N GLU A 65 21.70 5.82 9.44
CA GLU A 65 20.69 6.73 8.87
C GLU A 65 19.36 6.02 8.62
N ALA A 66 19.37 4.68 8.48
CA ALA A 66 18.20 3.87 8.16
C ALA A 66 17.04 4.09 9.15
N ASP A 67 17.35 4.29 10.43
CA ASP A 67 16.35 4.31 11.51
C ASP A 67 16.00 5.73 12.00
N LYS A 68 16.52 6.79 11.36
CA LYS A 68 16.24 8.18 11.77
C LYS A 68 14.80 8.62 11.56
N THR A 69 14.08 7.98 10.65
CA THR A 69 12.67 8.29 10.34
C THR A 69 11.87 7.00 10.21
N ILE A 70 10.54 7.10 10.35
CA ILE A 70 9.65 5.96 10.14
C ILE A 70 9.79 5.44 8.70
N GLN A 71 9.87 6.35 7.72
CA GLN A 71 10.06 6.02 6.32
C GLN A 71 11.43 5.40 6.02
N GLY A 72 12.46 5.70 6.81
CA GLY A 72 13.83 5.32 6.49
C GLY A 72 14.36 6.01 5.23
N ILE A 73 15.40 5.42 4.64
CA ILE A 73 16.05 5.91 3.42
C ILE A 73 15.67 4.99 2.25
N ASP A 74 15.29 5.60 1.13
CA ASP A 74 15.03 4.96 -0.16
C ASP A 74 15.77 5.79 -1.22
N THR A 75 17.02 5.42 -1.50
CA THR A 75 17.92 6.21 -2.34
C THR A 75 17.61 6.03 -3.83
N ASN A 76 17.27 4.80 -4.24
CA ASN A 76 16.96 4.47 -5.64
C ASN A 76 15.49 4.77 -6.02
N LYS A 77 14.66 5.17 -5.05
CA LYS A 77 13.25 5.58 -5.21
C LYS A 77 12.37 4.47 -5.77
N ASN A 78 12.68 3.22 -5.46
CA ASN A 78 11.86 2.07 -5.85
C ASN A 78 10.69 1.83 -4.88
N GLY A 79 10.61 2.59 -3.77
CA GLY A 79 9.57 2.46 -2.76
C GLY A 79 9.89 1.45 -1.66
N ILE A 80 11.12 0.92 -1.61
CA ILE A 80 11.62 0.00 -0.60
C ILE A 80 12.72 0.72 0.20
N ARG A 81 12.81 0.45 1.50
CA ARG A 81 13.92 1.00 2.29
C ARG A 81 15.23 0.32 1.91
N ASP A 82 16.30 1.11 1.79
CA ASP A 82 17.63 0.64 1.38
C ASP A 82 18.13 -0.52 2.26
N ASP A 83 17.94 -0.45 3.59
CA ASP A 83 18.36 -1.49 4.54
C ASP A 83 17.57 -2.80 4.36
N VAL A 84 16.29 -2.70 3.99
CA VAL A 84 15.41 -3.86 3.74
C VAL A 84 15.75 -4.50 2.41
N GLU A 85 15.95 -3.71 1.35
CA GLU A 85 16.38 -4.19 0.03
C GLU A 85 17.71 -4.94 0.16
N LEU A 86 18.71 -4.33 0.79
CA LEU A 86 20.01 -4.96 1.02
C LEU A 86 19.92 -6.24 1.86
N ALA A 87 19.05 -6.28 2.87
CA ALA A 87 18.84 -7.48 3.67
C ALA A 87 18.26 -8.64 2.84
N ILE A 88 17.35 -8.36 1.90
CA ILE A 88 16.78 -9.35 0.98
C ILE A 88 17.87 -9.89 0.04
N PHE A 89 18.65 -9.01 -0.58
CA PHE A 89 19.74 -9.42 -1.48
C PHE A 89 20.82 -10.23 -0.76
N LYS A 90 21.14 -9.87 0.48
CA LYS A 90 22.09 -10.63 1.30
C LYS A 90 21.57 -12.01 1.69
N ALA A 91 20.28 -12.14 1.99
CA ALA A 91 19.67 -13.40 2.40
C ALA A 91 19.44 -14.36 1.21
N TYR A 92 19.16 -13.81 0.03
CA TYR A 92 18.81 -14.58 -1.17
C TYR A 92 19.62 -14.09 -2.40
N PRO A 93 20.96 -14.21 -2.39
CA PRO A 93 21.81 -13.70 -3.47
C PRO A 93 21.59 -14.47 -4.78
N ASP A 94 21.24 -15.75 -4.70
CA ASP A 94 21.16 -16.62 -5.87
C ASP A 94 19.74 -16.73 -6.45
N SER A 95 18.70 -16.47 -5.66
CA SER A 95 17.30 -16.63 -6.09
C SER A 95 16.61 -15.32 -6.47
N ALA A 96 16.60 -14.99 -7.75
CA ALA A 96 15.87 -13.85 -8.28
C ALA A 96 14.35 -13.99 -8.06
N LYS A 97 13.80 -15.21 -8.15
CA LYS A 97 12.39 -15.49 -7.82
C LYS A 97 12.05 -15.12 -6.39
N THR A 98 12.89 -15.54 -5.44
CA THR A 98 12.66 -15.22 -4.02
C THR A 98 12.77 -13.73 -3.78
N ARG A 99 13.78 -13.07 -4.35
CA ARG A 99 13.90 -11.60 -4.26
C ARG A 99 12.67 -10.89 -4.81
N ALA A 100 12.15 -11.30 -5.97
CA ALA A 100 10.98 -10.65 -6.58
C ALA A 100 9.77 -10.60 -5.65
N VAL A 101 9.40 -11.73 -5.03
CA VAL A 101 8.22 -11.77 -4.14
C VAL A 101 8.47 -11.04 -2.82
N LEU A 102 9.70 -11.12 -2.29
CA LEU A 102 10.07 -10.47 -1.03
C LEU A 102 10.18 -8.94 -1.18
N LEU A 103 10.76 -8.46 -2.27
CA LEU A 103 10.82 -7.03 -2.61
C LEU A 103 9.42 -6.47 -2.85
N GLN A 104 8.56 -7.19 -3.56
CA GLN A 104 7.16 -6.79 -3.73
C GLN A 104 6.43 -6.68 -2.38
N TYR A 105 6.67 -7.62 -1.46
CA TYR A 105 6.06 -7.55 -0.12
C TYR A 105 6.63 -6.42 0.73
N ALA A 106 7.95 -6.19 0.70
CA ALA A 106 8.59 -5.07 1.36
C ALA A 106 8.05 -3.72 0.85
N LEU A 107 7.94 -3.56 -0.48
CA LEU A 107 7.36 -2.39 -1.12
C LEU A 107 5.92 -2.13 -0.63
N ALA A 108 5.10 -3.19 -0.56
CA ALA A 108 3.71 -3.07 -0.14
C ALA A 108 3.58 -2.68 1.35
N LEU A 109 4.41 -3.23 2.24
CA LEU A 109 4.40 -2.84 3.64
C LEU A 109 4.94 -1.42 3.85
N GLN A 110 5.98 -1.02 3.10
CA GLN A 110 6.55 0.33 3.17
C GLN A 110 5.53 1.42 2.80
N MET A 111 4.50 1.09 1.99
CA MET A 111 3.41 2.01 1.66
C MET A 111 2.72 2.61 2.89
N GLU A 112 2.66 1.91 4.02
CA GLU A 112 2.07 2.44 5.26
C GLU A 112 2.78 3.71 5.76
N ALA A 113 4.09 3.77 5.56
CA ALA A 113 4.93 4.88 6.02
C ALA A 113 5.05 6.00 4.98
N VAL A 114 4.99 5.67 3.68
CA VAL A 114 5.29 6.62 2.59
C VAL A 114 4.05 7.18 1.89
N GLN A 115 2.93 6.45 1.86
CA GLN A 115 1.73 6.91 1.17
C GLN A 115 0.91 7.84 2.06
N LYS A 116 0.27 8.82 1.43
CA LYS A 116 -0.61 9.75 2.14
C LYS A 116 -1.95 9.09 2.42
N VAL A 117 -2.28 8.89 3.70
CA VAL A 117 -3.60 8.41 4.11
C VAL A 117 -4.61 9.55 4.01
N VAL A 118 -5.38 9.58 2.91
CA VAL A 118 -6.41 10.62 2.67
C VAL A 118 -7.73 10.23 3.34
N ASN A 119 -8.10 8.95 3.28
CA ASN A 119 -9.28 8.38 3.92
C ASN A 119 -9.16 6.86 4.01
N VAL A 120 -10.19 6.22 4.55
CA VAL A 120 -10.27 4.75 4.72
C VAL A 120 -10.21 3.96 3.42
N GLY A 121 -10.61 4.54 2.28
CA GLY A 121 -10.49 3.90 0.97
C GLY A 121 -9.03 3.70 0.56
N VAL A 122 -8.19 4.72 0.78
CA VAL A 122 -6.75 4.62 0.55
C VAL A 122 -6.10 3.56 1.44
N VAL A 123 -6.51 3.49 2.72
CA VAL A 123 -6.04 2.45 3.66
C VAL A 123 -6.40 1.05 3.16
N GLY A 124 -7.64 0.87 2.69
CA GLY A 124 -8.09 -0.40 2.12
C GLY A 124 -7.28 -0.82 0.90
N GLU A 125 -6.94 0.12 0.01
CA GLU A 125 -6.12 -0.18 -1.17
C GLU A 125 -4.66 -0.54 -0.83
N ILE A 126 -4.07 0.10 0.19
CA ILE A 126 -2.75 -0.28 0.69
C ILE A 126 -2.79 -1.68 1.31
N ALA A 127 -3.79 -1.98 2.15
CA ALA A 127 -3.96 -3.31 2.74
C ALA A 127 -4.16 -4.39 1.66
N ASN A 128 -4.99 -4.12 0.64
CA ASN A 128 -5.16 -5.02 -0.50
C ASN A 128 -3.84 -5.29 -1.25
N LYS A 129 -2.99 -4.27 -1.41
CA LYS A 129 -1.66 -4.42 -2.01
C LYS A 129 -0.74 -5.32 -1.16
N GLN A 130 -0.81 -5.20 0.16
CA GLN A 130 -0.06 -6.04 1.09
C GLN A 130 -0.50 -7.49 1.03
N ASP A 131 -1.80 -7.75 1.10
CA ASP A 131 -2.35 -9.10 1.02
C ASP A 131 -1.96 -9.77 -0.30
N ARG A 132 -2.08 -9.06 -1.42
CA ARG A 132 -1.63 -9.57 -2.73
C ARG A 132 -0.15 -9.91 -2.76
N ALA A 133 0.70 -9.04 -2.24
CA ALA A 133 2.14 -9.27 -2.21
C ALA A 133 2.50 -10.42 -1.27
N PHE A 134 1.77 -10.56 -0.16
CA PHE A 134 1.88 -11.71 0.75
C PHE A 134 1.49 -13.02 0.05
N PHE A 135 0.40 -13.06 -0.71
CA PHE A 135 0.04 -14.25 -1.50
C PHE A 135 1.02 -14.56 -2.64
N CYS A 136 1.77 -13.57 -3.14
CA CYS A 136 2.84 -13.83 -4.12
C CYS A 136 3.97 -14.68 -3.53
N VAL A 137 4.24 -14.58 -2.24
CA VAL A 137 5.20 -15.44 -1.53
C VAL A 137 4.80 -16.92 -1.63
N ALA A 138 3.49 -17.21 -1.62
CA ALA A 138 3.00 -18.59 -1.75
C ALA A 138 3.39 -19.24 -3.10
N LYS A 139 3.62 -18.44 -4.15
CA LYS A 139 3.88 -18.93 -5.51
C LYS A 139 5.29 -19.47 -5.74
N ILE A 140 6.24 -19.16 -4.85
CA ILE A 140 7.61 -19.70 -4.92
C ILE A 140 7.77 -21.00 -4.11
N ILE A 141 6.71 -21.47 -3.46
CA ILE A 141 6.72 -22.67 -2.64
C ILE A 141 6.37 -23.86 -3.56
N PRO A 142 7.19 -24.92 -3.60
CA PRO A 142 6.85 -26.15 -4.31
C PRO A 142 5.49 -26.68 -3.82
N GLY A 143 4.68 -27.25 -4.70
CA GLY A 143 3.32 -27.70 -4.39
C GLY A 143 3.23 -28.97 -3.53
N ASP A 144 3.99 -29.09 -2.45
CA ASP A 144 4.06 -30.27 -1.57
C ASP A 144 3.02 -30.28 -0.43
N GLY A 145 2.05 -29.37 -0.44
CA GLY A 145 0.83 -29.43 0.38
C GLY A 145 0.46 -28.10 1.05
N GLU A 146 -0.76 -27.99 1.57
CA GLU A 146 -1.26 -26.77 2.24
C GLU A 146 -0.39 -26.35 3.45
N SER A 147 0.20 -27.34 4.14
CA SER A 147 1.08 -27.09 5.29
C SER A 147 2.43 -26.47 4.91
N SER A 148 3.02 -26.81 3.76
CA SER A 148 4.30 -26.22 3.34
C SER A 148 4.13 -24.77 2.90
N VAL A 149 2.98 -24.46 2.29
CA VAL A 149 2.58 -23.11 1.93
C VAL A 149 2.50 -22.22 3.17
N PHE A 150 1.81 -22.67 4.22
CA PHE A 150 1.70 -21.91 5.47
C PHE A 150 3.06 -21.66 6.13
N VAL A 151 3.91 -22.70 6.21
CA VAL A 151 5.24 -22.59 6.83
C VAL A 151 6.15 -21.60 6.09
N ALA A 152 6.17 -21.63 4.76
CA ALA A 152 7.01 -20.70 4.02
C ALA A 152 6.43 -19.29 4.00
N ILE A 153 5.10 -19.12 3.96
CA ILE A 153 4.46 -17.83 4.18
C ILE A 153 4.86 -17.24 5.54
N GLU A 154 4.81 -18.04 6.62
CA GLU A 154 5.24 -17.58 7.95
C GLU A 154 6.72 -17.19 7.95
N LYS A 155 7.59 -18.04 7.38
CA LYS A 155 9.04 -17.78 7.31
C LYS A 155 9.36 -16.48 6.58
N TYR A 156 8.88 -16.33 5.35
CA TYR A 156 9.18 -15.20 4.49
C TYR A 156 8.43 -13.93 4.93
N GLY A 157 7.17 -14.08 5.33
CA GLY A 157 6.36 -13.00 5.85
C GLY A 157 6.97 -12.41 7.13
N LYS A 158 7.40 -13.27 8.06
CA LYS A 158 8.11 -12.86 9.27
C LYS A 158 9.45 -12.20 8.95
N PHE A 159 10.23 -12.76 8.03
CA PHE A 159 11.50 -12.17 7.63
C PHE A 159 11.33 -10.72 7.16
N ILE A 160 10.34 -10.45 6.30
CA ILE A 160 10.09 -9.09 5.81
C ILE A 160 9.49 -8.21 6.91
N SER A 161 8.50 -8.68 7.65
CA SER A 161 7.88 -7.91 8.73
C SER A 161 8.89 -7.49 9.80
N ASP A 162 9.78 -8.39 10.23
CA ASP A 162 10.81 -8.10 11.23
C ASP A 162 11.82 -7.06 10.72
N LYS A 163 12.14 -7.06 9.42
CA LYS A 163 12.99 -6.03 8.80
C LYS A 163 12.26 -4.71 8.63
N GLN A 164 11.01 -4.77 8.19
CA GLN A 164 10.19 -3.62 7.86
C GLN A 164 9.76 -2.83 9.10
N PHE A 165 9.51 -3.50 10.22
CA PHE A 165 9.08 -2.92 11.49
C PHE A 165 10.10 -3.15 12.60
N ASN A 166 11.38 -2.93 12.29
CA ASN A 166 12.52 -3.13 13.17
C ASN A 166 12.62 -2.12 14.34
N THR A 167 11.85 -1.03 14.34
CA THR A 167 11.81 -0.03 15.41
C THR A 167 10.43 0.05 16.07
N GLU A 168 10.36 0.55 17.32
CA GLU A 168 9.08 0.70 18.03
C GLU A 168 8.18 1.76 17.39
N GLU A 169 8.77 2.80 16.81
CA GLU A 169 8.04 3.83 16.06
C GLU A 169 7.35 3.22 14.83
N ARG A 170 8.04 2.34 14.10
CA ARG A 170 7.49 1.65 12.92
C ARG A 170 6.41 0.66 13.30
N LYS A 171 6.59 -0.12 14.37
CA LYS A 171 5.55 -1.02 14.91
C LYS A 171 4.31 -0.24 15.37
N THR A 172 4.51 0.93 15.97
CA THR A 172 3.40 1.80 16.40
C THR A 172 2.67 2.39 15.21
N ALA A 173 3.40 2.85 14.19
CA ALA A 173 2.82 3.34 12.94
C ALA A 173 1.99 2.26 12.23
N HIS A 174 2.50 1.03 12.18
CA HIS A 174 1.79 -0.13 11.62
C HIS A 174 0.48 -0.42 12.36
N LYS A 175 0.51 -0.51 13.70
CA LYS A 175 -0.72 -0.69 14.51
C LYS A 175 -1.72 0.44 14.28
N HIS A 176 -1.24 1.67 14.20
CA HIS A 176 -2.07 2.83 13.95
C HIS A 176 -2.68 2.81 12.54
N PHE A 177 -1.93 2.41 11.52
CA PHE A 177 -2.43 2.22 10.16
C PHE A 177 -3.61 1.25 10.12
N TYR A 178 -3.47 0.06 10.74
CA TYR A 178 -4.55 -0.93 10.79
C TYR A 178 -5.77 -0.49 11.62
N SER A 179 -5.63 0.48 12.53
CA SER A 179 -6.77 1.03 13.27
C SER A 179 -7.77 1.78 12.38
N TYR A 180 -7.34 2.25 11.19
CA TYR A 180 -8.21 2.89 10.21
C TYR A 180 -8.86 1.90 9.24
N LEU A 181 -8.37 0.67 9.19
CA LEU A 181 -8.86 -0.33 8.26
C LEU A 181 -10.29 -0.71 8.66
N LYS A 182 -11.24 -0.44 7.77
CA LYS A 182 -12.60 -0.98 7.86
C LYS A 182 -12.66 -2.31 7.10
N SER A 183 -13.68 -3.11 7.36
CA SER A 183 -13.92 -4.37 6.62
C SER A 183 -13.82 -4.12 5.11
N GLY A 184 -12.83 -4.74 4.46
CA GLY A 184 -12.56 -4.63 3.04
C GLY A 184 -12.73 -5.97 2.33
N ARG A 185 -12.89 -5.94 1.01
CA ARG A 185 -12.79 -7.13 0.17
C ARG A 185 -11.39 -7.18 -0.42
N ILE A 186 -10.74 -8.33 -0.24
CA ILE A 186 -9.51 -8.68 -0.96
C ILE A 186 -9.93 -9.05 -2.38
N ASP A 187 -9.36 -8.38 -3.38
CA ASP A 187 -9.43 -8.80 -4.77
C ASP A 187 -8.24 -9.72 -5.06
N ASP A 188 -8.51 -11.02 -5.07
CA ASP A 188 -7.54 -12.10 -5.28
C ASP A 188 -7.24 -12.36 -6.77
N SER A 189 -7.92 -11.66 -7.69
CA SER A 189 -7.75 -11.85 -9.13
C SER A 189 -6.45 -11.26 -9.70
N ILE A 190 -5.72 -10.45 -8.91
CA ILE A 190 -4.63 -9.64 -9.43
C ILE A 190 -3.25 -10.28 -9.14
N SER A 191 -2.47 -10.46 -10.22
CA SER A 191 -1.15 -11.10 -10.25
C SER A 191 -0.06 -10.35 -9.46
N CYS A 192 1.08 -11.04 -9.30
CA CYS A 192 2.33 -10.47 -8.84
C CYS A 192 2.86 -9.45 -9.85
N ASP A 193 3.67 -8.50 -9.39
CA ASP A 193 4.19 -7.43 -10.25
C ASP A 193 5.15 -7.98 -11.31
N ILE A 194 5.91 -9.03 -10.97
CA ILE A 194 6.86 -9.71 -11.84
C ILE A 194 6.39 -11.14 -12.14
N GLU A 195 6.48 -11.54 -13.41
CA GLU A 195 6.19 -12.92 -13.84
C GLU A 195 7.31 -13.88 -13.41
N LEU A 196 7.04 -14.67 -12.37
CA LEU A 196 8.05 -15.54 -11.75
C LEU A 196 8.61 -16.63 -12.67
N LEU A 197 7.84 -17.05 -13.68
CA LEU A 197 8.27 -18.07 -14.65
C LEU A 197 9.44 -17.59 -15.53
N SER A 198 9.66 -16.28 -15.62
CA SER A 198 10.75 -15.68 -16.41
C SER A 198 12.07 -15.55 -15.64
N LEU A 199 12.08 -15.87 -14.34
CA LEU A 199 13.21 -15.67 -13.44
C LEU A 199 13.99 -16.96 -13.16
N ALA A 200 15.29 -16.83 -12.90
CA ALA A 200 16.12 -17.92 -12.40
C ALA A 200 15.98 -18.10 -10.86
N ASP A 201 16.22 -19.32 -10.39
CA ASP A 201 16.35 -19.68 -8.98
C ASP A 201 17.81 -19.65 -8.50
#